data_AF-A0A1I2V3G4-F1
#
_entry.id   AF-A0A1I2V3G4-F1
#
_cell.length_a   1.000
_cell.length_b   1.000
_cell.length_c   1.000
_cell.angle_alpha   90.00
_cell.angle_beta   90.00
_cell.angle_gamma   90.00
#
_symmetry.space_group_name_H-M   'P 1'
#
loop_
_entity.id
_entity.type
_entity.pdbx_description
1 polymer ?
#
loop_
_entity_poly.entity_id
_entity_poly.type
_entity_poly.pdbx_seq_one_letter_code
_entity_poly.pdbx_strand_id
1 'polypeptide(L)'
;MTLAEEILRAFLLVLGLTELSLNGSYLVKRNGLTLARKQHGELPPHLPDRNIRVKVVVMGAFGLVFAIVSLSSYFLHTYVKAPIVISMFLFMIYGIGEALYYKY
;
A
#
# COMPACT_ATOMS: atom_id res chain seq x y z
N MET A 1 22.83 3.35 11.87
CA MET A 1 21.95 3.23 10.71
C MET A 1 22.77 2.66 9.57
N THR A 2 22.40 1.48 9.09
CA THR A 2 23.13 0.77 8.03
C THR A 2 22.62 1.21 6.65
N LEU A 3 23.40 0.96 5.60
CA LEU A 3 22.97 1.22 4.22
C LEU A 3 21.66 0.46 3.86
N ALA A 4 21.49 -0.74 4.41
CA ALA A 4 20.27 -1.52 4.19
C ALA A 4 19.04 -0.86 4.83
N GLU A 5 19.18 -0.31 6.04
CA GLU A 5 18.13 0.44 6.72
C GLU A 5 17.75 1.72 5.97
N GLU A 6 18.74 2.42 5.41
CA GLU A 6 18.53 3.58 4.54
C GLU A 6 17.72 3.25 3.29
N ILE A 7 18.14 2.21 2.57
CA ILE A 7 17.47 1.78 1.36
C ILE A 7 16.04 1.36 1.68
N LEU A 8 15.84 0.60 2.76
CA LEU A 8 14.51 0.11 3.14
C LEU A 8 13.57 1.25 3.53
N ARG A 9 14.01 2.23 4.32
CA ARG A 9 13.14 3.38 4.67
C ARG A 9 12.80 4.23 3.45
N ALA A 10 13.77 4.45 2.56
CA ALA A 10 13.56 5.22 1.32
C ALA A 10 12.57 4.51 0.40
N PHE A 11 12.76 3.20 0.22
CA PHE A 11 11.87 2.36 -0.57
C PHE A 11 10.45 2.37 -0.03
N LEU A 12 10.25 2.19 1.28
CA LEU A 12 8.93 2.25 1.90
C LEU A 12 8.28 3.63 1.79
N LEU A 13 9.06 4.71 1.87
CA LEU A 13 8.53 6.05 1.67
C LEU A 13 8.01 6.22 0.24
N VAL A 14 8.82 5.86 -0.75
CA VAL A 14 8.44 5.95 -2.18
C VAL A 14 7.22 5.08 -2.44
N LEU A 15 7.24 3.82 -1.99
CA LEU A 15 6.10 2.91 -2.11
C LEU A 15 4.84 3.51 -1.47
N GLY A 16 4.96 4.06 -0.27
CA GLY A 16 3.85 4.67 0.45
C GLY A 16 3.24 5.85 -0.30
N LEU A 17 4.06 6.73 -0.84
CA LEU A 17 3.63 7.87 -1.64
C LEU A 17 3.02 7.44 -2.99
N THR A 18 3.58 6.42 -3.64
CA THR A 18 3.04 5.85 -4.87
C THR A 18 1.66 5.23 -4.65
N GLU A 19 1.51 4.41 -3.61
CA GLU A 19 0.21 3.83 -3.25
C GLU A 19 -0.82 4.92 -2.91
N LEU A 20 -0.43 5.94 -2.13
CA LEU A 20 -1.34 7.02 -1.78
C LEU A 20 -1.80 7.83 -3.01
N SER A 21 -0.85 8.17 -3.89
CA SER A 21 -1.13 8.98 -5.07
C SER A 21 -1.96 8.21 -6.12
N LEU A 22 -1.59 6.96 -6.43
CA LEU A 22 -2.32 6.14 -7.40
C LEU A 22 -3.73 5.82 -6.92
N ASN A 23 -3.86 5.25 -5.71
CA ASN A 23 -5.17 4.89 -5.17
C ASN A 23 -6.04 6.11 -4.92
N GLY A 24 -5.46 7.22 -4.44
CA GLY A 24 -6.15 8.50 -4.34
C GLY A 24 -6.69 8.96 -5.69
N SER A 25 -5.89 8.86 -6.75
CA SER A 25 -6.32 9.23 -8.10
C SER A 25 -7.49 8.36 -8.61
N TYR A 26 -7.54 7.08 -8.22
CA TYR A 26 -8.63 6.18 -8.60
C TYR A 26 -9.95 6.48 -7.89
N LEU A 27 -9.90 7.06 -6.69
CA LEU A 27 -11.11 7.45 -5.96
C LEU A 27 -11.71 8.76 -6.48
N VAL A 28 -10.90 9.62 -7.10
CA VAL A 28 -11.33 10.95 -7.58
C VAL A 28 -11.74 10.94 -9.07
N LYS A 29 -11.06 10.14 -9.91
CA LYS A 29 -11.33 10.11 -11.35
C LYS A 29 -12.66 9.43 -11.67
N ARG A 30 -13.40 9.98 -12.65
CA ARG A 30 -14.69 9.44 -13.13
C ARG A 30 -14.60 7.98 -13.62
N ASN A 31 -13.48 7.57 -14.20
CA ASN A 31 -13.17 6.21 -14.64
C ASN A 31 -12.14 5.51 -13.73
N GLY A 32 -11.94 6.02 -12.51
CA GLY A 32 -10.85 5.61 -11.64
C GLY A 32 -10.95 4.15 -11.19
N LEU A 33 -12.15 3.63 -10.91
CA LEU A 33 -12.33 2.21 -10.56
C LEU A 33 -12.04 1.27 -11.74
N THR A 34 -12.30 1.71 -12.98
CA THR A 34 -11.91 0.95 -14.18
C THR A 34 -10.39 0.88 -14.32
N LEU A 35 -9.68 1.98 -14.02
CA LEU A 35 -8.21 2.00 -14.00
C LEU A 35 -7.65 1.15 -12.87
N ALA A 36 -8.22 1.25 -11.67
CA ALA A 36 -7.85 0.44 -10.52
C ALA A 36 -7.99 -1.05 -10.81
N ARG A 37 -9.06 -1.46 -11.50
CA ARG A 37 -9.25 -2.86 -11.92
C ARG A 37 -8.17 -3.36 -12.89
N LYS A 38 -7.63 -2.48 -13.73
CA LYS A 38 -6.50 -2.83 -14.61
C LYS A 38 -5.19 -2.99 -13.84
N GLN A 39 -4.95 -2.16 -12.82
CA GLN A 39 -3.80 -2.31 -11.94
C GLN A 39 -3.92 -3.57 -11.08
N HIS A 40 -5.10 -3.81 -10.50
CA HIS A 40 -5.40 -4.95 -9.66
C HIS A 40 -5.94 -6.15 -10.45
N GLY A 41 -5.21 -6.55 -11.49
CA GLY A 41 -5.58 -7.65 -12.39
C GLY A 41 -5.64 -9.03 -11.71
N GLU A 42 -5.13 -9.14 -10.49
CA GLU A 42 -5.26 -10.30 -9.60
C GLU A 42 -6.70 -10.53 -9.12
N LEU A 43 -7.57 -9.52 -9.17
CA LEU A 43 -8.97 -9.65 -8.77
C LEU A 43 -9.82 -10.24 -9.91
N PRO A 44 -10.70 -11.23 -9.61
CA PRO A 44 -11.59 -11.78 -10.62
C PRO A 44 -12.45 -10.71 -11.34
N PRO A 45 -12.58 -10.77 -12.68
CA PRO A 45 -13.21 -9.72 -13.47
C PRO A 45 -14.71 -9.57 -13.20
N HIS A 46 -15.36 -10.60 -12.66
CA HIS A 46 -16.78 -10.59 -12.32
C HIS A 46 -17.08 -9.92 -10.95
N LEU A 47 -16.05 -9.56 -10.17
CA LEU A 47 -16.28 -8.92 -8.87
C LEU A 47 -16.96 -7.57 -9.03
N PRO A 48 -17.86 -7.20 -8.09
CA PRO A 48 -18.51 -5.90 -8.11
C PRO A 48 -17.50 -4.78 -7.81
N ASP A 49 -17.73 -3.59 -8.37
CA ASP A 49 -16.87 -2.41 -8.20
C ASP A 49 -16.69 -1.99 -6.74
N ARG A 50 -17.63 -2.36 -5.86
CA ARG A 50 -17.51 -2.17 -4.41
C ARG A 50 -16.24 -2.84 -3.85
N ASN A 51 -15.90 -4.04 -4.32
CA ASN A 51 -14.72 -4.77 -3.85
C ASN A 51 -13.42 -4.11 -4.32
N ILE A 52 -13.40 -3.64 -5.58
CA ILE A 52 -12.28 -2.85 -6.12
C ILE A 52 -12.09 -1.58 -5.28
N ARG A 53 -13.19 -0.88 -4.96
CA ARG A 53 -13.14 0.33 -4.15
C ARG A 53 -12.60 0.07 -2.74
N VAL A 54 -13.03 -1.01 -2.09
CA VAL A 54 -12.51 -1.41 -0.78
C VAL A 54 -11.01 -1.65 -0.86
N LYS A 55 -10.54 -2.40 -1.87
CA LYS A 55 -9.12 -2.63 -2.08
C LYS A 55 -8.33 -1.33 -2.25
N VAL A 56 -8.77 -0.44 -3.13
CA VAL A 56 -8.13 0.86 -3.38
C VAL A 56 -8.01 1.67 -2.09
N VAL A 57 -9.05 1.68 -1.25
CA VAL A 57 -9.03 2.36 0.05
C VAL A 57 -8.02 1.70 1.00
N VAL A 58 -8.01 0.37 1.08
CA VAL A 58 -7.07 -0.37 1.96
C VAL A 58 -5.62 -0.20 1.51
N MET A 59 -5.33 -0.30 0.22
CA MET A 59 -4.01 -0.07 -0.36
C MET A 59 -3.54 1.38 -0.12
N GLY A 60 -4.42 2.35 -0.32
CA GLY A 60 -4.14 3.75 0.03
C GLY A 60 -3.86 3.96 1.52
N ALA A 61 -4.57 3.26 2.40
CA ALA A 61 -4.32 3.32 3.85
C ALA A 61 -2.96 2.72 4.24
N PHE A 62 -2.57 1.59 3.65
CA PHE A 62 -1.21 1.05 3.82
C PHE A 62 -0.15 2.00 3.26
N GLY A 63 -0.42 2.62 2.11
CA GLY A 63 0.45 3.65 1.54
C GLY A 63 0.68 4.82 2.51
N LEU A 64 -0.39 5.28 3.17
CA LEU A 64 -0.31 6.32 4.19
C LEU A 64 0.52 5.87 5.40
N VAL A 65 0.33 4.64 5.90
CA VAL A 65 1.10 4.08 7.02
C VAL A 65 2.59 4.02 6.67
N PHE A 66 2.94 3.49 5.49
CA PHE A 66 4.34 3.42 5.03
C PHE A 66 4.97 4.80 4.91
N ALA A 67 4.25 5.77 4.33
CA ALA A 67 4.72 7.13 4.22
C ALA A 67 4.96 7.77 5.60
N ILE A 68 4.01 7.67 6.53
CA ILE A 68 4.14 8.25 7.88
C ILE A 68 5.30 7.61 8.64
N VAL A 69 5.39 6.28 8.66
CA VAL A 69 6.43 5.57 9.40
C VAL A 69 7.81 5.91 8.84
N SER A 70 8.00 5.85 7.52
CA SER A 70 9.30 6.18 6.91
C SER A 70 9.64 7.67 7.04
N LEU A 71 8.67 8.56 6.88
CA LEU A 71 8.89 10.01 7.03
C LEU A 71 9.23 10.37 8.48
N SER A 72 8.58 9.75 9.47
CA SER A 72 8.94 9.89 10.88
C SER A 72 10.37 9.41 11.16
N SER A 73 10.82 8.34 10.50
CA SER A 73 12.21 7.87 10.57
C SER A 73 13.21 8.91 10.07
N TYR A 74 12.86 9.65 9.01
CA TYR A 74 13.68 10.74 8.49
C TYR A 74 13.71 11.93 9.47
N PHE A 75 12.56 12.37 9.96
CA PHE A 75 12.46 13.51 10.87
C PHE A 75 13.14 13.27 12.22
N LEU A 76 13.06 12.04 12.73
CA LEU A 76 13.73 11.67 14.00
C LEU A 76 15.22 11.39 13.82
N HIS A 77 15.74 11.40 12.58
CA HIS A 77 17.12 11.00 12.26
C HIS A 77 17.51 9.61 12.80
N THR A 78 16.52 8.74 13.04
CA THR A 78 16.71 7.39 13.61
C THR A 78 15.87 6.38 12.85
N TYR A 79 16.43 5.17 12.66
CA TYR A 79 15.71 4.06 12.04
C TYR A 79 14.68 3.46 13.02
N VAL A 80 13.40 3.72 12.78
CA VAL A 80 12.29 3.20 13.62
C VAL A 80 11.93 1.77 13.22
N LYS A 81 12.82 0.83 13.55
CA LYS A 81 12.75 -0.57 13.12
C LYS A 81 11.40 -1.23 13.42
N ALA A 82 10.90 -1.12 14.64
CA ALA A 82 9.68 -1.82 15.04
C ALA A 82 8.44 -1.35 14.24
N PRO A 83 8.12 -0.05 14.14
CA PRO A 83 7.05 0.44 13.27
C PRO A 83 7.18 0.02 11.80
N ILE A 84 8.39 0.09 11.24
CA ILE A 84 8.67 -0.33 9.86
C ILE A 84 8.33 -1.81 9.68
N VAL A 85 8.88 -2.68 10.51
CA VAL A 85 8.67 -4.14 10.41
C VAL A 85 7.20 -4.50 10.64
N ILE A 86 6.54 -3.89 11.62
CA ILE A 86 5.11 -4.15 11.91
C ILE A 86 4.25 -3.76 10.71
N SER A 87 4.45 -2.57 10.13
CA SER A 87 3.66 -2.15 8.97
C SER A 87 3.83 -3.09 7.77
N MET A 88 5.05 -3.54 7.49
CA MET A 88 5.33 -4.52 6.43
C MET A 88 4.65 -5.87 6.72
N PHE A 89 4.70 -6.32 7.96
CA PHE A 89 4.07 -7.58 8.38
C PHE A 89 2.55 -7.54 8.23
N LEU A 90 1.91 -6.42 8.60
CA LEU A 90 0.47 -6.23 8.40
C LEU A 90 0.09 -6.20 6.92
N PHE A 91 0.90 -5.54 6.09
CA PHE A 91 0.71 -5.52 4.64
C PHE A 91 0.83 -6.91 4.02
N MET A 92 1.80 -7.70 4.48
CA MET A 92 1.95 -9.09 4.07
C MET A 92 0.73 -9.94 4.47
N ILE A 93 0.24 -9.82 5.71
CA ILE A 93 -0.97 -10.52 6.15
C ILE A 93 -2.17 -10.14 5.28
N TYR A 94 -2.33 -8.86 4.98
CA TYR A 94 -3.37 -8.38 4.08
C TYR A 94 -3.27 -9.06 2.70
N GLY A 95 -2.08 -9.09 2.09
CA GLY A 95 -1.86 -9.74 0.79
C GLY A 95 -2.17 -11.24 0.82
N ILE A 96 -1.78 -11.96 1.88
CA ILE A 96 -2.11 -13.37 2.06
C ILE A 96 -3.62 -13.56 2.20
N GLY A 97 -4.28 -12.75 3.03
CA GLY A 97 -5.73 -12.78 3.22
C GLY A 97 -6.47 -12.50 1.92
N GLU A 98 -5.99 -11.56 1.13
CA GLU A 98 -6.53 -11.24 -0.18
C GLU A 98 -6.41 -12.43 -1.15
N ALA A 99 -5.22 -13.03 -1.24
CA ALA A 99 -4.97 -14.19 -2.08
C ALA A 99 -5.84 -15.40 -1.70
N LEU A 100 -6.04 -15.63 -0.39
CA LEU A 100 -6.90 -16.70 0.12
C LEU A 100 -8.39 -16.41 -0.07
N TYR A 101 -8.82 -15.16 0.00
CA TYR A 101 -10.22 -14.79 -0.13
C TYR A 101 -10.68 -14.85 -1.59
N TYR A 102 -9.89 -14.28 -2.49
CA TYR A 102 -10.25 -14.21 -3.91
C TYR A 102 -9.88 -15.44 -4.71
N LYS A 103 -9.26 -16.46 -4.07
CA LYS A 103 -8.94 -17.80 -4.59
C LYS A 103 -8.83 -17.82 -6.10
N TYR A 104 -7.60 -17.79 -6.62
CA TYR A 104 -7.36 -18.36 -7.95
C TYR A 104 -8.06 -19.72 -8.07
#